data_AF-A0A2D5BSV9-F1
#
_entry.id   AF-A0A2D5BSV9-F1
#
_cell.length_a   1.000
_cell.length_b   1.000
_cell.length_c   1.000
_cell.angle_alpha   90.00
_cell.angle_beta   90.00
_cell.angle_gamma   90.00
#
_symmetry.space_group_name_H-M   'P 1'
#
loop_
_entity.id
_entity.type
_entity.pdbx_description
1 polymer ?
#
loop_
_entity_poly.entity_id
_entity_poly.type
_entity_poly.pdbx_seq_one_letter_code
_entity_poly.pdbx_strand_id
1 'polypeptide(L)'
;MRILLCMLLLMPGDPFADAMRAYEEGRFSDAVKLFLAAESELGEGAPAELLHDLALAALRAGDLRLAESSAEKAVVRGGPRFVPQRHFILGNVAFKRCLQAEILAGRVEAGPVALDAAILHAETAAESWRRAAVTRSDWPAARRNVERALLKLETLRKTRDERRKKQGKKPKNQPPKPPSPERQRDPSVRGRKINQDRLARMQLKELSYAQVRRLLEKLSQKEAEKAKLRKKEQAAKRVSGERDW
;
A
#
# COMPACT_ATOMS: atom_id res chain seq x y z
N MET A 1 31.24 17.63 -4.30
CA MET A 1 30.55 18.86 -4.74
C MET A 1 29.04 18.84 -4.42
N ARG A 2 28.61 18.50 -3.19
CA ARG A 2 27.21 18.68 -2.75
C ARG A 2 27.03 19.90 -1.83
N ILE A 3 28.12 20.40 -1.25
CA ILE A 3 28.11 21.45 -0.23
C ILE A 3 28.05 22.86 -0.85
N LEU A 4 28.60 23.06 -2.05
CA LEU A 4 28.65 24.38 -2.70
C LEU A 4 27.34 24.79 -3.37
N LEU A 5 26.44 23.85 -3.70
CA LEU A 5 25.11 24.20 -4.23
C LEU A 5 24.11 24.55 -3.11
N CYS A 6 24.33 24.07 -1.88
CA CYS A 6 23.45 24.35 -0.73
C CYS A 6 23.58 25.79 -0.20
N MET A 7 24.70 26.49 -0.42
CA MET A 7 24.87 27.85 0.10
C MET A 7 24.24 28.95 -0.78
N LEU A 8 23.94 28.67 -2.06
CA LEU A 8 23.30 29.64 -2.95
C LEU A 8 21.76 29.64 -2.86
N LEU A 9 21.16 28.77 -2.03
CA LEU A 9 19.70 28.58 -1.91
C LEU A 9 19.12 29.07 -0.56
N LEU A 10 19.90 29.77 0.27
CA LEU A 10 19.42 30.34 1.55
C LEU A 10 18.93 31.79 1.41
N MET A 11 18.42 32.17 0.23
CA MET A 11 17.60 33.37 0.11
C MET A 11 16.22 33.04 0.71
N PRO A 12 15.70 33.80 1.68
CA PRO A 12 14.34 33.60 2.17
C PRO A 12 13.36 33.67 0.99
N GLY A 13 12.58 32.61 0.79
CA GLY A 13 11.63 32.50 -0.31
C GLY A 13 11.96 31.46 -1.39
N ASP A 14 12.96 30.59 -1.22
CA ASP A 14 13.18 29.45 -2.13
C ASP A 14 12.05 28.41 -1.99
N PRO A 15 11.17 28.26 -3.01
CA PRO A 15 10.06 27.32 -2.96
C PRO A 15 10.50 25.87 -2.79
N PHE A 16 11.71 25.52 -3.25
CA PHE A 16 12.28 24.18 -3.08
C PHE A 16 12.64 23.90 -1.62
N ALA A 17 13.27 24.85 -0.93
CA ALA A 17 13.60 24.72 0.49
C ALA A 17 12.36 24.58 1.37
N ASP A 18 11.29 25.33 1.07
CA ASP A 18 10.02 25.20 1.79
C ASP A 18 9.33 23.86 1.51
N ALA A 19 9.40 23.35 0.27
CA ALA A 19 8.90 22.01 -0.06
C ALA A 19 9.64 20.90 0.70
N MET A 20 10.97 21.01 0.80
CA MET A 20 11.80 20.09 1.57
C MET A 20 11.46 20.13 3.06
N ARG A 21 11.30 21.33 3.64
CA ARG A 21 10.89 21.48 5.04
C ARG A 21 9.53 20.82 5.29
N ALA A 22 8.54 21.07 4.43
CA ALA A 22 7.24 20.43 4.53
C ALA A 22 7.33 18.89 4.42
N TYR A 23 8.21 18.37 3.57
CA TYR A 23 8.44 16.93 3.42
C TYR A 23 9.04 16.32 4.70
N GLU A 24 10.06 16.96 5.28
CA GLU A 24 10.71 16.52 6.52
C GLU A 24 9.77 16.55 7.73
N GLU A 25 8.87 17.54 7.79
CA GLU A 25 7.80 17.65 8.78
C GLU A 25 6.67 16.63 8.56
N GLY A 26 6.73 15.81 7.51
CA GLY A 26 5.71 14.81 7.17
C GLY A 26 4.43 15.40 6.57
N ARG A 27 4.41 16.70 6.24
CA ARG A 27 3.32 17.38 5.54
C ARG A 27 3.37 17.11 4.04
N PHE A 28 3.27 15.84 3.67
CA PHE A 28 3.52 15.39 2.29
C PHE A 28 2.62 16.04 1.24
N SER A 29 1.34 16.29 1.55
CA SER A 29 0.43 16.97 0.63
C SER A 29 0.82 18.43 0.40
N ASP A 30 1.36 19.12 1.41
CA ASP A 30 1.86 20.49 1.28
C ASP A 30 3.17 20.50 0.51
N ALA A 31 4.07 19.56 0.80
CA ALA A 31 5.31 19.37 0.06
C ALA A 31 5.06 19.17 -1.44
N VAL A 32 4.06 18.35 -1.81
CA VAL A 32 3.67 18.17 -3.22
C VAL A 32 3.26 19.49 -3.87
N LYS A 33 2.43 20.31 -3.21
CA LYS A 33 2.00 21.61 -3.75
C LYS A 33 3.19 22.56 -3.95
N LEU A 34 4.10 22.62 -2.98
CA LEU A 34 5.28 23.48 -3.03
C LEU A 34 6.26 23.02 -4.12
N PHE A 35 6.49 21.71 -4.26
CA PHE A 35 7.30 21.17 -5.35
C PHE A 35 6.68 21.42 -6.73
N LEU A 36 5.35 21.30 -6.87
CA LEU A 36 4.67 21.61 -8.12
C LEU A 36 4.76 23.11 -8.47
N ALA A 37 4.67 23.99 -7.48
CA ALA A 37 4.88 25.42 -7.68
C ALA A 37 6.32 25.71 -8.16
N ALA A 38 7.32 25.08 -7.52
CA ALA A 38 8.72 25.18 -7.92
C ALA A 38 8.98 24.61 -9.34
N GLU A 39 8.38 23.46 -9.69
CA GLU A 39 8.43 22.90 -11.05
C GLU A 39 7.81 23.88 -12.05
N SER A 40 6.67 24.48 -11.72
CA SER A 40 5.98 25.42 -12.61
C SER A 40 6.77 26.71 -12.82
N GLU A 41 7.45 27.23 -11.80
CA GLU A 41 8.28 28.43 -11.88
C GLU A 41 9.53 28.21 -12.75
N LEU A 42 10.18 27.06 -12.58
CA LEU A 42 11.38 26.69 -13.33
C LEU A 42 11.07 26.14 -14.73
N GLY A 43 9.85 25.65 -14.96
CA GLY A 43 9.37 25.10 -16.23
C GLY A 43 10.28 23.98 -16.75
N GLU A 44 10.70 24.12 -18.02
CA GLU A 44 11.62 23.17 -18.67
C GLU A 44 13.01 23.12 -18.02
N GLY A 45 13.38 24.15 -17.24
CA GLY A 45 14.63 24.24 -16.50
C GLY A 45 14.61 23.56 -15.14
N ALA A 46 13.49 22.95 -14.73
CA ALA A 46 13.39 22.28 -13.44
C ALA A 46 14.45 21.16 -13.29
N PRO A 47 15.26 21.16 -12.22
CA PRO A 47 16.31 20.17 -12.03
C PRO A 47 15.70 18.78 -11.77
N ALA A 48 16.41 17.73 -12.21
CA ALA A 48 15.96 16.35 -12.05
C ALA A 48 15.81 15.92 -10.57
N GLU A 49 16.62 16.49 -9.69
CA GLU A 49 16.56 16.32 -8.25
C GLU A 49 15.20 16.78 -7.69
N LEU A 50 14.71 17.95 -8.11
CA LEU A 50 13.38 18.45 -7.71
C LEU A 50 12.27 17.49 -8.15
N LEU A 51 12.34 16.99 -9.39
CA LEU A 51 11.36 16.05 -9.92
C LEU A 51 11.39 14.70 -9.18
N HIS A 52 12.58 14.26 -8.76
CA HIS A 52 12.74 13.07 -7.94
C HIS A 52 12.12 13.25 -6.54
N ASP A 53 12.36 14.39 -5.89
CA ASP A 53 11.82 14.68 -4.56
C ASP A 53 10.29 14.89 -4.62
N LEU A 54 9.77 15.52 -5.66
CA LEU A 54 8.34 15.57 -5.97
C LEU A 54 7.75 14.17 -6.09
N ALA A 55 8.42 13.26 -6.79
CA ALA A 55 7.95 11.88 -6.93
C ALA A 55 7.89 11.14 -5.58
N LEU A 56 8.87 11.37 -4.70
CA LEU A 56 8.86 10.84 -3.33
C LEU A 56 7.73 11.45 -2.50
N ALA A 57 7.55 12.77 -2.53
CA ALA A 57 6.46 13.47 -1.84
C ALA A 57 5.08 12.95 -2.29
N ALA A 58 4.87 12.85 -3.61
CA ALA A 58 3.64 12.32 -4.20
C ALA A 58 3.37 10.87 -3.77
N LEU A 59 4.41 10.02 -3.79
CA LEU A 59 4.30 8.64 -3.31
C LEU A 59 3.87 8.60 -1.84
N ARG A 60 4.42 9.47 -0.98
CA ARG A 60 4.08 9.55 0.44
C ARG A 60 2.68 10.10 0.68
N ALA A 61 2.25 11.09 -0.09
CA ALA A 61 0.89 11.64 -0.09
C ALA A 61 -0.16 10.65 -0.64
N GLY A 62 0.27 9.61 -1.36
CA GLY A 62 -0.62 8.61 -1.95
C GLY A 62 -1.08 8.94 -3.37
N ASP A 63 -0.57 10.02 -3.96
CA ASP A 63 -0.77 10.31 -5.38
C ASP A 63 0.18 9.45 -6.23
N LEU A 64 -0.30 8.24 -6.52
CA LEU A 64 0.48 7.24 -7.24
C LEU A 64 0.76 7.64 -8.70
N ARG A 65 -0.17 8.37 -9.34
CA ARG A 65 0.00 8.77 -10.75
C ARG A 65 1.05 9.87 -10.86
N LEU A 66 0.98 10.87 -9.98
CA LEU A 66 1.97 11.94 -9.95
C LEU A 66 3.36 11.38 -9.65
N ALA A 67 3.47 10.46 -8.67
CA ALA A 67 4.74 9.80 -8.33
C ALA A 67 5.41 9.11 -9.54
N GLU A 68 4.63 8.39 -10.36
CA GLU A 68 5.15 7.77 -11.58
C GLU A 68 5.61 8.82 -12.58
N SER A 69 4.74 9.78 -12.91
CA SER A 69 5.04 10.79 -13.93
C SER A 69 6.26 11.65 -13.58
N SER A 70 6.41 12.07 -12.32
CA SER A 70 7.56 12.85 -11.86
C SER A 70 8.85 12.03 -11.85
N ALA A 71 8.77 10.73 -11.53
CA ALA A 71 9.92 9.83 -11.63
C ALA A 71 10.39 9.62 -13.08
N GLU A 72 9.46 9.55 -14.03
CA GLU A 72 9.79 9.53 -15.47
C GLU A 72 10.48 10.84 -15.89
N LYS A 73 9.88 11.99 -15.55
CA LYS A 73 10.44 13.30 -15.86
C LYS A 73 11.86 13.47 -15.30
N ALA A 74 12.12 12.97 -14.09
CA ALA A 74 13.45 13.01 -13.48
C ALA A 74 14.50 12.25 -14.31
N VAL A 75 14.12 11.12 -14.95
CA VAL A 75 15.01 10.40 -15.88
C VAL A 75 15.21 11.18 -17.17
N VAL A 76 14.15 11.76 -17.73
CA VAL A 76 14.24 12.56 -18.96
C VAL A 76 15.18 13.75 -18.77
N ARG A 77 15.08 14.46 -17.63
CA ARG A 77 15.94 15.63 -17.33
C ARG A 77 17.33 15.25 -16.85
N GLY A 78 17.42 14.26 -15.97
CA GLY A 78 18.64 13.93 -15.25
C GLY A 78 19.48 12.83 -15.89
N GLY A 79 18.93 12.15 -16.90
CA GLY A 79 19.59 11.09 -17.63
C GLY A 79 19.71 9.76 -16.85
N PRO A 80 20.64 8.88 -17.27
CA PRO A 80 20.77 7.52 -16.74
C PRO A 80 20.95 7.43 -15.22
N ARG A 81 21.51 8.46 -14.57
CA ARG A 81 21.75 8.48 -13.12
C ARG A 81 20.48 8.37 -12.26
N PHE A 82 19.30 8.68 -12.83
CA PHE A 82 18.00 8.58 -12.15
C PHE A 82 17.21 7.31 -12.48
N VAL A 83 17.67 6.48 -13.43
CA VAL A 83 17.00 5.23 -13.81
C VAL A 83 16.80 4.29 -12.61
N PRO A 84 17.80 4.08 -11.72
CA PRO A 84 17.60 3.25 -10.53
C PRO A 84 16.53 3.79 -9.59
N GLN A 85 16.50 5.11 -9.39
CA GLN A 85 15.56 5.83 -8.54
C GLN A 85 14.13 5.74 -9.09
N ARG A 86 13.97 5.91 -10.40
CA ARG A 86 12.70 5.68 -11.09
C ARG A 86 12.20 4.27 -10.84
N HIS A 87 13.02 3.25 -11.11
CA HIS A 87 12.63 1.85 -10.87
C HIS A 87 12.26 1.58 -9.41
N PHE A 88 12.98 2.20 -8.47
CA PHE A 88 12.66 2.09 -7.05
C PHE A 88 11.28 2.70 -6.73
N ILE A 89 10.97 3.89 -7.25
CA ILE A 89 9.67 4.55 -7.06
C ILE A 89 8.55 3.74 -7.71
N LEU A 90 8.72 3.30 -8.96
CA LEU A 90 7.73 2.48 -9.67
C LEU A 90 7.43 1.18 -8.90
N GLY A 91 8.44 0.55 -8.31
CA GLY A 91 8.23 -0.63 -7.45
C GLY A 91 7.38 -0.32 -6.22
N ASN A 92 7.59 0.84 -5.58
CA ASN A 92 6.76 1.26 -4.45
C ASN A 92 5.32 1.58 -4.86
N VAL A 93 5.13 2.23 -6.02
CA VAL A 93 3.80 2.51 -6.57
C VAL A 93 3.05 1.21 -6.87
N ALA A 94 3.68 0.28 -7.59
CA ALA A 94 3.11 -1.02 -7.90
C ALA A 94 2.75 -1.80 -6.62
N PHE A 95 3.61 -1.78 -5.60
CA PHE A 95 3.32 -2.45 -4.34
C PHE A 95 2.15 -1.80 -3.59
N LYS A 96 2.02 -0.47 -3.59
CA LYS A 96 0.82 0.19 -3.03
C LYS A 96 -0.45 -0.23 -3.77
N ARG A 97 -0.42 -0.31 -5.12
CA ARG A 97 -1.56 -0.80 -5.92
C ARG A 97 -1.87 -2.27 -5.61
N CYS A 98 -0.87 -3.11 -5.39
CA CYS A 98 -1.04 -4.49 -4.95
C CYS A 98 -1.86 -4.56 -3.64
N LEU A 99 -1.48 -3.75 -2.64
CA LEU A 99 -2.19 -3.72 -1.35
C LEU A 99 -3.63 -3.22 -1.51
N GLN A 100 -3.87 -2.19 -2.33
CA GLN A 100 -5.20 -1.69 -2.63
C GLN A 100 -6.07 -2.77 -3.32
N ALA A 101 -5.51 -3.45 -4.34
CA ALA A 101 -6.20 -4.51 -5.06
C ALA A 101 -6.52 -5.71 -4.16
N GLU A 102 -5.62 -6.08 -3.25
CA GLU A 102 -5.86 -7.13 -2.26
C GLU A 102 -7.03 -6.79 -1.32
N ILE A 103 -7.10 -5.54 -0.84
CA ILE A 103 -8.22 -5.07 -0.01
C ILE A 103 -9.55 -5.18 -0.78
N LEU A 104 -9.57 -4.74 -2.04
CA LEU A 104 -10.75 -4.85 -2.90
C LEU A 104 -11.15 -6.31 -3.13
N ALA A 105 -10.18 -7.20 -3.34
CA ALA A 105 -10.40 -8.64 -3.45
C ALA A 105 -10.90 -9.28 -2.15
N GLY A 106 -10.71 -8.64 -1.00
CA GLY A 106 -11.23 -9.07 0.29
C GLY A 106 -12.74 -8.88 0.47
N ARG A 107 -13.41 -8.10 -0.38
CA ARG A 107 -14.85 -7.82 -0.28
C ARG A 107 -15.68 -9.06 -0.60
N VAL A 108 -16.85 -9.19 0.04
CA VAL A 108 -17.76 -10.35 -0.13
C VAL A 108 -18.22 -10.51 -1.59
N GLU A 109 -18.36 -9.40 -2.30
CA GLU A 109 -18.80 -9.34 -3.70
C GLU A 109 -17.67 -9.61 -4.69
N ALA A 110 -16.41 -9.71 -4.23
CA ALA A 110 -15.27 -9.86 -5.10
C ALA A 110 -15.27 -11.26 -5.76
N GLY A 111 -15.34 -11.27 -7.09
CA GLY A 111 -15.29 -12.49 -7.88
C GLY A 111 -13.96 -13.26 -7.75
N PRO A 112 -13.89 -14.50 -8.28
CA PRO A 112 -12.69 -15.34 -8.22
C PRO A 112 -11.43 -14.72 -8.82
N VAL A 113 -11.60 -13.82 -9.80
CA VAL A 113 -10.51 -13.13 -10.50
C VAL A 113 -10.01 -11.88 -9.77
N ALA A 114 -10.64 -11.51 -8.64
CA ALA A 114 -10.31 -10.26 -7.95
C ALA A 114 -8.86 -10.22 -7.42
N LEU A 115 -8.25 -11.38 -7.15
CA LEU A 115 -6.84 -11.46 -6.73
C LEU A 115 -5.84 -11.33 -7.88
N ASP A 116 -6.27 -11.49 -9.14
CA ASP A 116 -5.34 -11.48 -10.28
C ASP A 116 -4.71 -10.08 -10.47
N ALA A 117 -5.45 -9.00 -10.21
CA ALA A 117 -4.89 -7.65 -10.22
C ALA A 117 -3.83 -7.43 -9.13
N ALA A 118 -4.05 -7.95 -7.91
CA ALA A 118 -3.08 -7.86 -6.83
C ALA A 118 -1.79 -8.63 -7.16
N ILE A 119 -1.93 -9.82 -7.76
CA ILE A 119 -0.81 -10.64 -8.22
C ILE A 119 0.02 -9.91 -9.29
N LEU A 120 -0.65 -9.35 -10.31
CA LEU A 120 0.02 -8.59 -11.37
C LEU A 120 0.81 -7.40 -10.82
N HIS A 121 0.23 -6.66 -9.86
CA HIS A 121 0.92 -5.55 -9.22
C HIS A 121 2.09 -5.99 -8.34
N ALA A 122 2.00 -7.12 -7.63
CA ALA A 122 3.11 -7.68 -6.87
C ALA A 122 4.28 -8.09 -7.77
N GLU A 123 3.99 -8.70 -8.93
CA GLU A 123 5.00 -9.06 -9.95
C GLU A 123 5.68 -7.82 -10.50
N THR A 124 4.89 -6.80 -10.86
CA THR A 124 5.40 -5.50 -11.34
C THR A 124 6.31 -4.83 -10.30
N ALA A 125 5.94 -4.90 -9.02
CA ALA A 125 6.74 -4.36 -7.93
C ALA A 125 8.08 -5.10 -7.77
N ALA A 126 8.04 -6.44 -7.77
CA ALA A 126 9.24 -7.28 -7.66
C ALA A 126 10.23 -7.00 -8.79
N GLU A 127 9.74 -6.94 -10.03
CA GLU A 127 10.56 -6.69 -11.21
C GLU A 127 11.16 -5.27 -11.20
N SER A 128 10.37 -4.27 -10.84
CA SER A 128 10.87 -2.88 -10.74
C SER A 128 11.96 -2.74 -9.69
N TRP A 129 11.78 -3.31 -8.50
CA TRP A 129 12.81 -3.29 -7.46
C TRP A 129 14.03 -4.13 -7.81
N ARG A 130 13.87 -5.24 -8.56
CA ARG A 130 14.99 -6.02 -9.07
C ARG A 130 15.85 -5.19 -10.02
N ARG A 131 15.25 -4.46 -10.97
CA ARG A 131 15.97 -3.54 -11.86
C ARG A 131 16.72 -2.45 -11.09
N ALA A 132 16.08 -1.88 -10.07
CA ALA A 132 16.74 -0.90 -9.19
C ALA A 132 17.96 -1.51 -8.45
N ALA A 133 17.81 -2.73 -7.92
CA ALA A 133 18.86 -3.43 -7.17
C ALA A 133 20.04 -3.89 -8.04
N VAL A 134 19.80 -4.30 -9.28
CA VAL A 134 20.87 -4.70 -10.22
C VAL A 134 21.74 -3.50 -10.60
N THR A 135 21.14 -2.31 -10.70
CA THR A 135 21.89 -1.12 -11.12
C THR A 135 22.77 -0.54 -10.01
N ARG A 136 22.52 -0.90 -8.73
CA ARG A 136 23.27 -0.41 -7.56
C ARG A 136 23.52 -1.51 -6.53
N SER A 137 24.77 -1.96 -6.43
CA SER A 137 25.19 -2.98 -5.45
C SER A 137 25.01 -2.52 -3.99
N ASP A 138 25.08 -1.21 -3.73
CA ASP A 138 24.99 -0.58 -2.42
C ASP A 138 23.55 -0.28 -1.95
N TRP A 139 22.51 -0.87 -2.56
CA TRP A 139 21.11 -0.57 -2.24
C TRP A 139 20.35 -1.70 -1.52
N PRO A 140 20.59 -1.95 -0.22
CA PRO A 140 19.96 -3.05 0.51
C PRO A 140 18.45 -2.88 0.66
N ALA A 141 17.92 -1.66 0.61
CA ALA A 141 16.48 -1.41 0.65
C ALA A 141 15.76 -1.98 -0.58
N ALA A 142 16.33 -1.86 -1.78
CA ALA A 142 15.74 -2.43 -3.00
C ALA A 142 15.66 -3.96 -2.91
N ARG A 143 16.74 -4.61 -2.45
CA ARG A 143 16.78 -6.08 -2.26
C ARG A 143 15.72 -6.58 -1.25
N ARG A 144 15.64 -5.95 -0.07
CA ARG A 144 14.60 -6.28 0.91
C ARG A 144 13.18 -6.11 0.37
N ASN A 145 12.98 -5.10 -0.48
CA ASN A 145 11.68 -4.88 -1.10
C ASN A 145 11.36 -5.96 -2.16
N VAL A 146 12.34 -6.44 -2.93
CA VAL A 146 12.16 -7.60 -3.81
C VAL A 146 11.69 -8.82 -3.01
N GLU A 147 12.39 -9.16 -1.92
CA GLU A 147 12.00 -10.27 -1.04
C GLU A 147 10.57 -10.11 -0.51
N ARG A 148 10.22 -8.90 -0.05
CA ARG A 148 8.87 -8.57 0.42
C ARG A 148 7.82 -8.78 -0.67
N ALA A 149 8.07 -8.35 -1.91
CA ALA A 149 7.15 -8.55 -3.02
C ALA A 149 6.98 -10.04 -3.34
N LEU A 150 8.06 -10.83 -3.34
CA LEU A 150 8.01 -12.26 -3.62
C LEU A 150 7.20 -13.03 -2.56
N LEU A 151 7.40 -12.74 -1.27
CA LEU A 151 6.61 -13.34 -0.19
C LEU A 151 5.12 -12.97 -0.31
N LYS A 152 4.83 -11.72 -0.68
CA LYS A 152 3.45 -11.27 -0.91
C LYS A 152 2.82 -11.99 -2.10
N LEU A 153 3.57 -12.15 -3.19
CA LEU A 153 3.13 -12.86 -4.40
C LEU A 153 2.78 -14.32 -4.10
N GLU A 154 3.61 -15.03 -3.34
CA GLU A 154 3.34 -16.39 -2.90
C GLU A 154 2.05 -16.48 -2.09
N THR A 155 1.87 -15.56 -1.13
CA THR A 155 0.67 -15.48 -0.29
C THR A 155 -0.59 -15.26 -1.12
N LEU A 156 -0.55 -14.34 -2.09
CA LEU A 156 -1.67 -14.03 -2.97
C LEU A 156 -2.04 -15.22 -3.86
N ARG A 157 -1.05 -15.91 -4.44
CA ARG A 157 -1.25 -17.11 -5.26
C ARG A 157 -1.92 -18.23 -4.46
N LYS A 158 -1.41 -18.53 -3.26
CA LYS A 158 -2.02 -19.51 -2.36
C LYS A 158 -3.47 -19.17 -2.03
N THR A 159 -3.74 -17.91 -1.70
CA THR A 159 -5.10 -17.43 -1.38
C THR A 159 -6.05 -17.58 -2.58
N ARG A 160 -5.58 -17.26 -3.80
CA ARG A 160 -6.35 -17.42 -5.03
C ARG A 160 -6.72 -18.89 -5.26
N ASP A 161 -5.76 -19.78 -5.13
CA ASP A 161 -5.95 -21.21 -5.39
C ASP A 161 -6.90 -21.85 -4.36
N GLU A 162 -6.81 -21.45 -3.09
CA GLU A 162 -7.77 -21.84 -2.06
C GLU A 162 -9.20 -21.36 -2.36
N ARG A 163 -9.37 -20.12 -2.84
CA ARG A 163 -10.69 -19.61 -3.25
C ARG A 163 -11.26 -20.36 -4.45
N ARG A 164 -10.42 -20.65 -5.46
CA ARG A 164 -10.83 -21.45 -6.63
C ARG A 164 -11.28 -22.86 -6.23
N LYS A 165 -10.53 -23.53 -5.35
CA LYS A 165 -10.91 -24.86 -4.81
C LYS A 165 -12.25 -24.83 -4.06
N LYS A 166 -12.52 -23.79 -3.27
CA LYS A 166 -13.80 -23.63 -2.55
C LYS A 166 -14.99 -23.42 -3.50
N GLN A 167 -14.79 -22.71 -4.61
CA GLN A 167 -15.85 -22.47 -5.60
C GLN A 167 -16.18 -23.71 -6.44
N GLY A 168 -15.17 -24.50 -6.81
CA GLY A 168 -15.36 -25.75 -7.57
C GLY A 168 -16.13 -26.85 -6.80
N LYS A 169 -16.19 -26.75 -5.46
CA LYS A 169 -16.93 -27.69 -4.60
C LYS A 169 -18.40 -27.32 -4.38
N LYS A 170 -18.99 -26.39 -5.15
CA LYS A 170 -20.44 -26.15 -5.07
C LYS A 170 -21.18 -27.48 -5.30
N PRO A 171 -22.04 -27.92 -4.36
CA PRO A 171 -22.67 -29.23 -4.44
C PRO A 171 -23.56 -29.29 -5.69
N LYS A 172 -23.16 -30.12 -6.65
CA LYS A 172 -23.89 -30.34 -7.91
C LYS A 172 -25.27 -31.00 -7.73
N ASN A 173 -25.59 -31.48 -6.53
CA ASN A 173 -26.78 -32.27 -6.24
C ASN A 173 -27.61 -31.69 -5.09
N GLN A 174 -28.03 -30.42 -5.18
CA GLN A 174 -29.32 -30.11 -4.57
C GLN A 174 -30.38 -30.41 -5.62
N PRO A 175 -31.22 -31.45 -5.43
CA PRO A 175 -32.35 -31.67 -6.31
C PRO A 175 -33.13 -30.35 -6.43
N PRO A 176 -33.63 -30.02 -7.64
CA PRO A 176 -34.38 -28.79 -7.84
C PRO A 176 -35.44 -28.71 -6.74
N LYS A 177 -35.40 -27.64 -5.93
CA LYS A 177 -36.45 -27.43 -4.92
C LYS A 177 -37.77 -27.54 -5.67
N PRO A 178 -38.71 -28.40 -5.20
CA PRO A 178 -40.01 -28.49 -5.81
C PRO A 178 -40.57 -27.07 -5.96
N PRO A 179 -41.25 -26.77 -7.08
CA PRO A 179 -41.75 -25.43 -7.34
C PRO A 179 -42.51 -24.98 -6.10
N SER A 180 -42.00 -23.94 -5.44
CA SER A 180 -42.71 -23.34 -4.32
C SER A 180 -44.10 -23.03 -4.85
N PRO A 181 -45.18 -23.49 -4.19
CA PRO A 181 -46.53 -23.20 -4.61
C PRO A 181 -46.63 -21.70 -4.85
N GLU A 182 -47.17 -21.37 -6.02
CA GLU A 182 -47.37 -20.03 -6.53
C GLU A 182 -48.01 -19.21 -5.41
N ARG A 183 -47.21 -18.46 -4.66
CA ARG A 183 -47.73 -17.51 -3.69
C ARG A 183 -48.47 -16.49 -4.54
N GLN A 184 -49.79 -16.64 -4.58
CA GLN A 184 -50.71 -15.60 -5.03
C GLN A 184 -50.19 -14.29 -4.45
N ARG A 185 -49.68 -13.45 -5.34
CA ARG A 185 -49.16 -12.13 -4.97
C ARG A 185 -50.37 -11.32 -4.57
N ASP A 186 -50.59 -11.24 -3.27
CA ASP A 186 -51.51 -10.29 -2.69
C ASP A 186 -51.11 -8.88 -3.19
N PRO A 187 -51.96 -8.18 -3.97
CA PRO A 187 -51.63 -6.88 -4.56
C PRO A 187 -51.44 -5.75 -3.53
N SER A 188 -51.58 -6.04 -2.24
CA SER A 188 -51.70 -5.05 -1.18
C SER A 188 -50.39 -4.69 -0.44
N VAL A 189 -49.25 -5.35 -0.69
CA VAL A 189 -47.99 -4.99 0.00
C VAL A 189 -47.26 -3.82 -0.69
N ARG A 190 -47.93 -2.67 -0.71
CA ARG A 190 -47.31 -1.36 -0.89
C ARG A 190 -46.32 -1.13 0.27
N GLY A 191 -45.05 -0.94 -0.08
CA GLY A 191 -44.10 -0.19 0.74
C GLY A 191 -43.54 -0.90 1.97
N ARG A 192 -42.74 -1.96 1.78
CA ARG A 192 -41.69 -2.26 2.79
C ARG A 192 -40.63 -1.17 2.69
N LYS A 193 -40.82 -0.10 3.47
CA LYS A 193 -39.73 0.78 3.91
C LYS A 193 -38.64 -0.14 4.49
N ILE A 194 -37.58 -0.31 3.72
CA ILE A 194 -36.36 -0.95 4.21
C ILE A 194 -35.97 -0.17 5.47
N ASN A 195 -35.80 -0.91 6.56
CA ASN A 195 -35.57 -0.43 7.92
C ASN A 195 -34.26 0.40 7.99
N GLN A 196 -34.31 1.66 7.54
CA GLN A 196 -33.23 2.65 7.69
C GLN A 196 -32.85 2.80 9.18
N ASP A 197 -33.78 2.54 10.09
CA ASP A 197 -33.56 2.52 11.54
C ASP A 197 -32.53 1.49 12.01
N ARG A 198 -32.31 0.38 11.30
CA ARG A 198 -31.34 -0.64 11.75
C ARG A 198 -29.90 -0.22 11.44
N LEU A 199 -29.68 0.54 10.36
CA LEU A 199 -28.41 1.17 10.05
C LEU A 199 -28.20 2.46 10.88
N ALA A 200 -29.27 3.22 11.15
CA ALA A 200 -29.20 4.36 12.06
C ALA A 200 -28.95 3.97 13.53
N ARG A 201 -29.36 2.77 13.97
CA ARG A 201 -29.04 2.24 15.32
C ARG A 201 -27.63 1.67 15.45
N MET A 202 -26.91 1.48 14.35
CA MET A 202 -25.45 1.33 14.38
C MET A 202 -24.78 2.71 14.40
N GLN A 203 -25.32 3.63 15.22
CA GLN A 203 -24.54 4.76 15.71
C GLN A 203 -23.24 4.18 16.25
N LEU A 204 -22.16 4.35 15.49
CA LEU A 204 -20.80 4.29 15.98
C LEU A 204 -20.80 5.17 17.22
N LYS A 205 -20.89 4.55 18.40
CA LYS A 205 -20.66 5.26 19.65
C LYS A 205 -19.26 5.83 19.48
N GLU A 206 -19.18 7.14 19.24
CA GLU A 206 -17.91 7.82 19.14
C GLU A 206 -17.16 7.51 20.42
N LEU A 207 -16.09 6.73 20.29
CA LEU A 207 -15.27 6.39 21.43
C LEU A 207 -14.67 7.69 21.93
N SER A 208 -14.86 7.99 23.21
CA SER A 208 -14.20 9.14 23.80
C SER A 208 -12.69 8.98 23.66
N TYR A 209 -11.96 10.09 23.60
CA TYR A 209 -10.50 10.06 23.51
C TYR A 209 -9.85 9.16 24.58
N ALA A 210 -10.41 9.15 25.80
CA ALA A 210 -9.98 8.26 26.88
C ALA A 210 -10.21 6.77 26.57
N GLN A 211 -11.33 6.42 25.91
CA GLN A 211 -11.60 5.04 25.48
C GLN A 211 -10.66 4.61 24.36
N VAL A 212 -10.37 5.49 23.40
CA VAL A 212 -9.37 5.24 22.33
C VAL A 212 -7.99 5.01 22.95
N ARG A 213 -7.57 5.86 23.89
CA ARG A 213 -6.27 5.72 24.57
C ARG A 213 -6.14 4.40 25.33
N ARG A 214 -7.18 4.00 26.09
CA ARG A 214 -7.22 2.70 26.79
C ARG A 214 -7.14 1.52 25.82
N LEU A 215 -7.76 1.64 24.65
CA LEU A 215 -7.76 0.58 23.64
C LEU A 215 -6.38 0.43 22.98
N LEU A 216 -5.70 1.55 22.71
CA LEU A 216 -4.32 1.56 22.21
C LEU A 216 -3.33 1.01 23.25
N GLU A 217 -3.48 1.36 24.53
CA GLU A 217 -2.66 0.82 25.61
C GLU A 217 -2.85 -0.69 25.79
N LYS A 218 -4.10 -1.17 25.71
CA LYS A 218 -4.38 -2.61 25.74
C LYS A 218 -3.78 -3.34 24.53
N LEU A 219 -3.75 -2.71 23.36
CA LEU A 219 -3.10 -3.27 22.18
C LEU A 219 -1.58 -3.34 22.35
N SER A 220 -0.94 -2.29 22.86
CA SER A 220 0.52 -2.29 23.09
C SER A 220 0.96 -3.33 24.12
N GLN A 221 0.17 -3.55 25.18
CA GLN A 221 0.39 -4.63 26.15
C GLN A 221 0.33 -6.01 25.48
N LYS A 222 -0.69 -6.27 24.66
CA LYS A 222 -0.81 -7.54 23.92
C LYS A 222 0.33 -7.76 22.94
N GLU A 223 0.81 -6.71 22.28
CA GLU A 223 1.97 -6.81 21.37
C GLU A 223 3.26 -7.13 22.14
N ALA A 224 3.47 -6.51 23.31
CA ALA A 224 4.60 -6.81 24.18
C ALA A 224 4.58 -8.25 24.71
N GLU A 225 3.41 -8.76 25.11
CA GLU A 225 3.22 -10.16 25.52
C GLU A 225 3.53 -11.13 24.38
N LYS A 226 3.02 -10.85 23.17
CA LYS A 226 3.28 -11.66 21.97
C LYS A 226 4.77 -11.67 21.61
N ALA A 227 5.46 -10.54 21.76
CA ALA A 227 6.90 -10.45 21.54
C ALA A 227 7.69 -11.28 22.58
N LYS A 228 7.28 -11.25 23.85
CA LYS A 228 7.88 -12.10 24.91
C LYS A 228 7.69 -13.58 24.61
N LEU A 229 6.48 -14.00 24.18
CA LEU A 229 6.21 -15.39 23.79
C LEU A 229 7.11 -15.85 22.64
N ARG A 230 7.24 -15.04 21.58
CA ARG A 230 8.14 -15.36 20.45
C ARG A 230 9.60 -15.51 20.88
N LYS A 231 10.09 -14.66 21.79
CA LYS A 231 11.45 -14.78 22.33
C LYS A 231 11.63 -16.09 23.12
N LYS A 232 10.63 -16.47 23.94
CA LYS A 232 10.65 -17.76 24.67
C LYS A 232 10.64 -18.96 23.72
N GLU A 233 9.80 -18.95 22.68
CA GLU A 233 9.75 -20.01 21.67
C GLU A 233 11.07 -20.14 20.91
N GLN A 234 11.71 -19.03 20.55
CA GLN A 234 13.02 -19.04 19.89
C GLN A 234 14.13 -19.59 20.80
N ALA A 235 14.12 -19.23 22.09
CA ALA A 235 15.07 -19.76 23.07
C ALA A 235 14.88 -21.27 23.27
N ALA A 236 13.64 -21.75 23.39
CA ALA A 236 13.34 -23.18 23.52
C ALA A 236 13.80 -24.00 22.29
N LYS A 237 13.62 -23.46 21.08
CA LYS A 237 14.12 -24.10 19.84
C LYS A 237 15.64 -24.21 19.80
N ARG A 238 16.39 -23.24 20.33
CA ARG A 238 17.86 -23.30 20.38
C ARG A 238 18.35 -24.40 21.33
N VAL A 239 17.75 -24.50 22.52
CA VAL A 239 18.11 -25.54 23.52
C VAL A 239 17.76 -26.95 23.02
N SER A 240 16.66 -27.09 22.26
CA SER A 240 16.25 -28.39 21.70
C SER A 240 17.07 -28.85 20.49
N GLY A 241 17.85 -27.97 19.85
CA GLY A 241 18.63 -28.27 18.65
C GLY A 241 20.07 -28.72 18.90
N GLU A 242 20.53 -28.75 20.16
CA GLU A 242 21.90 -29.12 20.56
C GLU A 242 22.04 -30.58 21.04
N ARG A 243 21.02 -31.44 20.81
CA ARG A 243 21.11 -32.88 21.07
C ARG A 243 20.78 -33.64 19.80
N ASP A 244 21.79 -33.83 18.96
CA ASP A 244 21.97 -34.98 18.06
C ASP A 244 23.11 -34.64 17.06
N TRP A 245 24.33 -34.67 17.60
CA TRP A 245 25.54 -35.11 16.91
C TRP A 245 26.49 -35.68 17.96
#